data_AF-A0A2I4AMV9-F1
#
_entry.id   AF-A0A2I4AMV9-F1
#
_cell.length_a   1.000
_cell.length_b   1.000
_cell.length_c   1.000
_cell.angle_alpha   90.00
_cell.angle_beta   90.00
_cell.angle_gamma   90.00
#
_symmetry.space_group_name_H-M   'P 1'
#
loop_
_entity.id
_entity.type
_entity.pdbx_description
1 polymer ?
#
loop_
_entity_poly.entity_id
_entity_poly.type
_entity_poly.pdbx_seq_one_letter_code
_entity_poly.pdbx_strand_id
1 'polypeptide(L)'
;MSECPTDGPTACHQLCTAAFNSFTCSCMAGFKLQSDGRSCLPEVEFPCGRLPDASVCRHGNCPWQVSLLSSEGVELCGGVVLGRRSILTAASCLYLNSESDLRPSHFFVNTGNRKLLPIRALYLHDRFRLNQHDYDIALLQLAAPLDFGPALIHLCLPTKDFSENILMPSGKRGVVDQRGRD
;
A
#
# COMPACT_ATOMS: atom_id res chain seq x y z
N MET A 1 -1.69 29.29 11.30
CA MET A 1 -1.54 28.34 10.16
C MET A 1 -2.83 28.39 9.38
N SER A 2 -2.76 28.37 8.06
CA SER A 2 -3.96 28.28 7.21
C SER A 2 -4.44 26.83 7.17
N GLU A 3 -5.75 26.66 7.10
CA GLU A 3 -6.36 25.33 7.01
C GLU A 3 -6.41 24.85 5.55
N CYS A 4 -6.23 23.54 5.37
CA CYS A 4 -6.42 22.89 4.08
C CYS A 4 -7.91 22.82 3.75
N PRO A 5 -8.38 23.43 2.64
CA PRO A 5 -9.77 23.32 2.26
C PRO A 5 -10.12 21.86 1.95
N THR A 6 -11.18 21.36 2.57
CA THR A 6 -11.63 19.96 2.41
C THR A 6 -12.68 19.80 1.32
N ASP A 7 -13.27 20.89 0.84
CA ASP A 7 -14.29 20.92 -0.21
C ASP A 7 -14.27 22.26 -0.96
N GLY A 8 -14.94 22.31 -2.12
CA GLY A 8 -15.06 23.49 -2.96
C GLY A 8 -13.90 23.69 -3.96
N PRO A 9 -13.93 24.79 -4.74
CA PRO A 9 -13.01 25.00 -5.88
C PRO A 9 -11.55 25.25 -5.45
N THR A 10 -11.32 25.50 -4.17
CA THR A 10 -10.00 25.73 -3.58
C THR A 10 -9.44 24.47 -2.91
N ALA A 11 -10.17 23.36 -2.87
CA ALA A 11 -9.64 22.11 -2.35
C ALA A 11 -8.57 21.54 -3.31
N CYS A 12 -7.57 20.89 -2.73
CA CYS A 12 -6.60 20.13 -3.52
C CYS A 12 -7.27 18.84 -4.03
N HIS A 13 -6.96 18.41 -5.26
CA HIS A 13 -7.51 17.16 -5.77
C HIS A 13 -7.03 15.94 -4.96
N GLN A 14 -5.77 15.95 -4.53
CA GLN A 14 -5.17 14.85 -3.77
C GLN A 14 -4.61 15.34 -2.43
N LEU A 15 -3.34 15.70 -2.35
CA LEU A 15 -2.69 16.03 -1.07
C LEU A 15 -2.70 17.55 -0.84
N CYS A 16 -2.92 17.95 0.40
CA CYS A 16 -2.78 19.33 0.85
C CYS A 16 -1.82 19.40 2.05
N THR A 17 -0.93 20.38 2.04
CA THR A 17 -0.01 20.66 3.15
C THR A 17 -0.19 22.10 3.59
N ALA A 18 -0.59 22.29 4.85
CA ALA A 18 -0.75 23.60 5.46
C ALA A 18 0.63 24.26 5.69
N ALA A 19 0.73 25.54 5.36
CA ALA A 19 1.91 26.37 5.59
C ALA A 19 1.53 27.66 6.36
N PHE A 20 2.51 28.50 6.69
CA PHE A 20 2.23 29.79 7.32
C PHE A 20 1.52 30.71 6.31
N ASN A 21 0.27 31.06 6.59
CA ASN A 21 -0.60 31.91 5.76
C ASN A 21 -0.85 31.43 4.32
N SER A 22 -0.50 30.19 3.97
CA SER A 22 -0.90 29.54 2.71
C SER A 22 -1.08 28.02 2.88
N PHE A 23 -1.47 27.34 1.81
CA PHE A 23 -1.39 25.88 1.69
C PHE A 23 -0.86 25.54 0.30
N THR A 24 -0.28 24.34 0.17
CA THR A 24 0.24 23.85 -1.10
C THR A 24 -0.39 22.50 -1.43
N CYS A 25 -0.79 22.33 -2.69
CA CYS A 25 -1.28 21.05 -3.19
C CYS A 25 -0.12 20.23 -3.74
N SER A 26 -0.18 18.92 -3.55
CA SER A 26 0.74 17.96 -4.17
C SER A 26 -0.03 16.71 -4.62
N CYS A 27 0.61 15.90 -5.46
CA CYS A 27 -0.01 14.73 -6.05
C CYS A 27 0.65 13.43 -5.56
N MET A 28 -0.12 12.35 -5.55
CA MET A 28 0.34 11.02 -5.22
C MET A 28 1.22 10.44 -6.34
N ALA A 29 1.89 9.33 -6.07
CA ALA A 29 2.82 8.70 -7.01
C ALA A 29 2.14 8.38 -8.37
N GLY A 30 2.76 8.84 -9.46
CA GLY A 30 2.24 8.67 -10.82
C GLY A 30 1.28 9.76 -11.29
N PHE A 31 1.03 10.79 -10.49
CA PHE A 31 0.23 11.96 -10.86
C PHE A 31 1.07 13.24 -10.89
N LYS A 32 0.69 14.18 -11.75
CA LYS A 32 1.32 15.48 -11.92
C LYS A 32 0.37 16.61 -11.60
N LEU A 33 0.86 17.57 -10.81
CA LEU A 33 0.15 18.80 -10.48
C LEU A 33 0.02 19.69 -11.72
N GLN A 34 -1.20 20.13 -12.00
CA GLN A 34 -1.50 20.98 -13.14
C GLN A 34 -1.20 22.45 -12.85
N SER A 35 -1.25 23.28 -13.89
CA SER A 35 -0.95 24.71 -13.81
C SER A 35 -1.90 25.52 -12.93
N ASP A 36 -3.07 24.97 -12.60
CA ASP A 36 -4.00 25.55 -11.62
C ASP A 36 -3.52 25.44 -10.17
N GLY A 37 -2.44 24.67 -9.93
CA GLY A 37 -1.87 24.43 -8.60
C GLY A 37 -2.76 23.57 -7.71
N ARG A 38 -3.76 22.86 -8.27
CA ARG A 38 -4.76 22.09 -7.50
C ARG A 38 -5.04 20.72 -8.09
N SER A 39 -5.19 20.63 -9.41
CA SER A 39 -5.59 19.41 -10.10
C SER A 39 -4.41 18.46 -10.24
N CYS A 40 -4.66 17.18 -9.99
CA CYS A 40 -3.71 16.10 -10.21
C CYS A 40 -4.19 15.21 -11.36
N LEU A 41 -3.43 15.16 -12.45
CA LEU A 41 -3.71 14.26 -13.59
C LEU A 41 -2.66 13.15 -13.67
N PRO A 42 -3.01 11.94 -14.13
CA PRO A 42 -2.04 10.87 -14.34
C PRO A 42 -0.89 11.31 -15.25
N GLU A 43 0.34 11.06 -14.84
CA GLU A 43 1.56 11.24 -15.66
C GLU A 43 2.04 9.91 -16.24
N VAL A 44 1.63 8.79 -15.62
CA VAL A 44 1.94 7.43 -16.04
C VAL A 44 0.67 6.64 -16.32
N GLU A 45 0.78 5.54 -17.07
CA GLU A 45 -0.35 4.69 -17.45
C GLU A 45 -1.04 4.04 -16.23
N PHE A 46 -0.25 3.59 -15.24
CA PHE A 46 -0.74 2.95 -14.02
C PHE A 46 -0.27 3.70 -12.77
N PRO A 47 -0.87 4.86 -12.44
CA PRO A 47 -0.53 5.58 -11.23
C PRO A 47 -1.10 4.87 -10.00
N CYS A 48 -0.61 5.21 -8.81
CA CYS A 48 -1.01 4.52 -7.59
C CYS A 48 -2.53 4.66 -7.35
N GLY A 49 -3.14 3.63 -6.76
CA GLY A 49 -4.53 3.65 -6.31
C GLY A 49 -5.59 3.80 -7.41
N ARG A 50 -5.19 3.92 -8.68
CA ARG A 50 -6.12 4.03 -9.80
C ARG A 50 -6.58 2.64 -10.21
N LEU A 51 -7.88 2.39 -10.03
CA LEU A 51 -8.50 1.15 -10.46
C LEU A 51 -8.68 1.12 -11.98
N PRO A 52 -8.41 -0.02 -12.65
CA PRO A 52 -8.65 -0.17 -14.08
C PRO A 52 -10.14 -0.15 -14.43
N ASP A 53 -10.98 -0.70 -13.55
CA ASP A 53 -12.45 -0.69 -13.63
C ASP A 53 -13.04 -0.11 -12.35
N ALA A 54 -14.28 0.41 -12.38
CA ALA A 54 -14.98 0.91 -11.19
C ALA A 54 -15.27 -0.19 -10.13
N SER A 55 -15.02 -1.47 -10.45
CA SER A 55 -15.10 -2.57 -9.48
C SER A 55 -13.79 -2.72 -8.70
N VAL A 56 -13.85 -2.42 -7.41
CA VAL A 56 -12.74 -2.41 -6.44
C VAL A 56 -12.05 -3.78 -6.34
N CYS A 57 -12.84 -4.84 -6.16
CA CYS A 57 -12.35 -6.23 -6.11
C CYS A 57 -13.41 -7.14 -6.76
N ARG A 58 -13.00 -8.00 -7.70
CA ARG A 58 -13.92 -8.97 -8.33
C ARG A 58 -13.81 -10.32 -7.62
N HIS A 59 -14.89 -10.74 -6.95
CA HIS A 59 -14.93 -12.00 -6.20
C HIS A 59 -13.78 -12.14 -5.16
N GLY A 60 -13.50 -11.08 -4.39
CA GLY A 60 -12.40 -11.10 -3.40
C GLY A 60 -11.00 -11.07 -4.01
N ASN A 61 -10.87 -10.73 -5.31
CA ASN A 61 -9.58 -10.52 -5.96
C ASN A 61 -9.37 -9.05 -6.21
N CYS A 62 -8.61 -8.41 -5.31
CA CYS A 62 -8.21 -7.02 -5.44
C CYS A 62 -6.87 -6.93 -6.19
N PRO A 63 -6.71 -6.02 -7.18
CA PRO A 63 -5.50 -5.94 -8.00
C PRO A 63 -4.24 -5.48 -7.27
N TRP A 64 -4.31 -5.02 -6.02
CA TRP A 64 -3.13 -4.71 -5.19
C TRP A 64 -2.74 -5.81 -4.21
N GLN A 65 -3.56 -6.86 -4.12
CA GLN A 65 -3.41 -7.89 -3.10
C GLN A 65 -2.46 -8.98 -3.55
N VAL A 66 -1.65 -9.44 -2.61
CA VAL A 66 -0.71 -10.54 -2.82
C VAL A 66 -0.80 -11.54 -1.66
N SER A 67 -0.38 -12.77 -1.92
CA SER A 67 -0.20 -13.79 -0.88
C SER A 67 1.29 -13.93 -0.56
N LEU A 68 1.63 -13.94 0.73
CA LEU A 68 2.94 -14.30 1.24
C LEU A 68 2.97 -15.80 1.49
N LEU A 69 3.95 -16.48 0.90
CA LEU A 69 4.12 -17.93 0.99
C LEU A 69 5.47 -18.28 1.63
N SER A 70 5.53 -19.40 2.33
CA SER A 70 6.78 -19.99 2.80
C SER A 70 7.55 -20.70 1.67
N SER A 71 8.77 -21.16 1.95
CA SER A 71 9.57 -21.99 1.04
C SER A 71 8.90 -23.32 0.68
N GLU A 72 8.04 -23.83 1.54
CA GLU A 72 7.24 -25.04 1.33
C GLU A 72 5.99 -24.78 0.49
N GLY A 73 5.75 -23.52 0.08
CA GLY A 73 4.59 -23.10 -0.69
C GLY A 73 3.31 -22.92 0.14
N VAL A 74 3.41 -22.92 1.47
CA VAL A 74 2.28 -22.70 2.37
C VAL A 74 1.96 -21.21 2.43
N GLU A 75 0.69 -20.84 2.22
CA GLU A 75 0.25 -19.46 2.42
C GLU A 75 0.32 -19.09 3.90
N LEU A 76 0.94 -17.96 4.19
CA LEU A 76 1.15 -17.46 5.54
C LEU A 76 0.16 -16.35 5.85
N CYS A 77 0.15 -15.33 4.99
CA CYS A 77 -0.64 -14.12 5.14
C CYS A 77 -0.93 -13.47 3.79
N GLY A 78 -1.81 -12.47 3.81
CA GLY A 78 -1.92 -11.48 2.75
C GLY A 78 -0.85 -10.39 2.85
N GLY A 79 -0.74 -9.62 1.78
CA GLY A 79 0.01 -8.38 1.71
C GLY A 79 -0.54 -7.47 0.63
N VAL A 80 -0.01 -6.25 0.56
CA VAL A 80 -0.41 -5.25 -0.45
C VAL A 80 0.80 -4.68 -1.17
N VAL A 81 0.64 -4.40 -2.46
CA VAL A 81 1.67 -3.76 -3.28
C VAL A 81 1.67 -2.25 -3.04
N LEU A 82 2.80 -1.69 -2.59
CA LEU A 82 3.00 -0.24 -2.44
C LEU A 82 3.83 0.36 -3.59
N GLY A 83 4.65 -0.45 -4.24
CA GLY A 83 5.50 0.01 -5.34
C GLY A 83 6.14 -1.15 -6.08
N ARG A 84 6.97 -0.85 -7.08
CA ARG A 84 7.51 -1.88 -7.99
C ARG A 84 8.28 -2.97 -7.29
N ARG A 85 8.86 -2.72 -6.11
CA ARG A 85 9.61 -3.72 -5.34
C ARG A 85 9.13 -3.83 -3.90
N SER A 86 8.02 -3.21 -3.55
CA SER A 86 7.66 -2.93 -2.16
C SER A 86 6.32 -3.54 -1.84
N ILE A 87 6.33 -4.53 -0.95
CA ILE A 87 5.14 -5.21 -0.43
C ILE A 87 5.01 -4.91 1.06
N LEU A 88 3.83 -4.50 1.51
CA LEU A 88 3.52 -4.33 2.92
C LEU A 88 2.75 -5.55 3.44
N THR A 89 3.12 -6.01 4.63
CA THR A 89 2.42 -7.09 5.35
C THR A 89 2.61 -6.88 6.87
N ALA A 90 2.06 -7.78 7.67
CA ALA A 90 2.30 -7.80 9.11
C ALA A 90 3.65 -8.47 9.41
N ALA A 91 4.37 -8.00 10.43
CA ALA A 91 5.65 -8.56 10.83
C ALA A 91 5.48 -9.97 11.42
N SER A 92 4.39 -10.21 12.15
CA SER A 92 3.99 -11.51 12.70
C SER A 92 3.89 -12.61 11.64
N CYS A 93 3.59 -12.26 10.38
CA CYS A 93 3.54 -13.21 9.26
C CYS A 93 4.89 -13.83 8.88
N LEU A 94 6.00 -13.20 9.28
CA LEU A 94 7.35 -13.67 8.99
C LEU A 94 7.88 -14.64 10.06
N TYR A 95 7.12 -14.85 11.15
CA TYR A 95 7.50 -15.72 12.25
C TYR A 95 6.86 -17.09 12.08
N LEU A 96 7.57 -17.98 11.38
CA LEU A 96 7.05 -19.30 11.03
C LEU A 96 7.04 -20.26 12.21
N ASN A 97 8.11 -20.31 13.04
CA ASN A 97 8.21 -21.19 14.22
C ASN A 97 9.35 -20.80 15.21
N SER A 98 10.27 -19.89 14.85
CA SER A 98 11.30 -19.34 15.76
C SER A 98 11.82 -17.97 15.28
N GLU A 99 12.33 -17.15 16.19
CA GLU A 99 12.94 -15.85 15.88
C GLU A 99 14.21 -15.94 15.00
N SER A 100 14.78 -17.14 14.85
CA SER A 100 16.06 -17.38 14.18
C SER A 100 15.97 -17.62 12.67
N ASP A 101 14.75 -17.69 12.10
CA ASP A 101 14.55 -18.12 10.70
C ASP A 101 14.13 -17.00 9.73
N LEU A 102 14.43 -15.75 10.06
CA LEU A 102 14.14 -14.57 9.24
C LEU A 102 15.10 -14.45 8.04
N ARG A 103 15.01 -15.37 7.09
CA ARG A 103 15.78 -15.36 5.84
C ARG A 103 14.87 -15.00 4.67
N PRO A 104 15.20 -13.98 3.84
CA PRO A 104 14.40 -13.64 2.66
C PRO A 104 14.12 -14.83 1.73
N SER A 105 15.04 -15.80 1.66
CA SER A 105 14.89 -17.02 0.85
C SER A 105 13.79 -17.97 1.31
N HIS A 106 13.28 -17.83 2.53
CA HIS A 106 12.19 -18.66 3.06
C HIS A 106 10.81 -18.11 2.69
N PHE A 107 10.75 -16.98 1.98
CA PHE A 107 9.52 -16.28 1.68
C PHE A 107 9.41 -15.94 0.19
N PHE A 108 8.19 -16.07 -0.32
CA PHE A 108 7.85 -15.74 -1.69
C PHE A 108 6.55 -14.94 -1.73
N VAL A 109 6.45 -14.03 -2.69
CA VAL A 109 5.21 -13.29 -2.94
C VAL A 109 4.53 -13.84 -4.19
N ASN A 110 3.22 -14.07 -4.10
CA ASN A 110 2.38 -14.49 -5.21
C ASN A 110 1.36 -13.39 -5.56
N THR A 111 1.39 -12.91 -6.80
CA THR A 111 0.50 -11.85 -7.33
C THR A 111 -0.76 -12.40 -8.02
N GLY A 112 -1.22 -13.60 -7.65
CA GLY A 112 -2.45 -14.22 -8.17
C GLY A 112 -2.32 -14.92 -9.53
N ASN A 113 -1.39 -14.49 -10.39
CA ASN A 113 -1.03 -15.18 -11.65
C ASN A 113 -0.10 -16.39 -11.46
N ARG A 114 0.05 -16.89 -10.22
CA ARG A 114 0.96 -17.99 -9.82
C ARG A 114 2.44 -17.71 -10.06
N LYS A 115 2.83 -16.45 -10.33
CA LYS A 115 4.24 -16.08 -10.38
C LYS A 115 4.77 -15.95 -8.95
N LEU A 116 5.68 -16.84 -8.57
CA LEU A 116 6.41 -16.75 -7.31
C LEU A 116 7.55 -15.75 -7.45
N LEU A 117 7.53 -14.72 -6.61
CA LEU A 117 8.49 -13.63 -6.63
C LEU A 117 9.42 -13.77 -5.42
N PRO A 118 10.73 -13.95 -5.65
CA PRO A 118 11.71 -14.02 -4.55
C PRO A 118 11.84 -12.69 -3.82
N ILE A 119 12.07 -12.78 -2.52
CA ILE A 119 12.32 -11.63 -1.65
C ILE A 119 13.82 -11.41 -1.49
N ARG A 120 14.26 -10.16 -1.65
CA ARG A 120 15.65 -9.72 -1.49
C ARG A 120 15.95 -9.33 -0.04
N ALA A 121 15.03 -8.62 0.60
CA ALA A 121 15.23 -8.12 1.96
C ALA A 121 13.89 -8.02 2.70
N LEU A 122 13.97 -8.17 4.03
CA LEU A 122 12.87 -8.02 4.97
C LEU A 122 13.19 -6.82 5.87
N TYR A 123 12.25 -5.89 6.01
CA TYR A 123 12.37 -4.74 6.89
C TYR A 123 11.22 -4.78 7.89
N LEU A 124 11.50 -5.31 9.08
CA LEU A 124 10.56 -5.32 10.19
C LEU A 124 10.69 -3.99 10.94
N HIS A 125 9.59 -3.51 11.51
CA HIS A 125 9.64 -2.34 12.36
C HIS A 125 10.51 -2.62 13.62
N ASP A 126 11.48 -1.76 13.94
CA ASP A 126 12.47 -2.01 15.01
C ASP A 126 11.85 -2.23 16.41
N ARG A 127 10.66 -1.66 16.62
CA ARG A 127 9.86 -1.81 17.85
C ARG A 127 8.90 -3.00 17.85
N PHE A 128 8.82 -3.76 16.76
CA PHE A 128 8.00 -4.97 16.72
C PHE A 128 8.49 -5.97 17.76
N ARG A 129 7.54 -6.60 18.46
CA ARG A 129 7.79 -7.68 19.42
C ARG A 129 6.70 -8.73 19.23
N LEU A 130 7.10 -9.99 19.12
CA LEU A 130 6.16 -11.10 19.00
C LEU A 130 5.19 -11.09 20.21
N ASN A 131 3.91 -11.36 19.96
CA ASN A 131 2.82 -11.32 20.94
C ASN A 131 2.45 -9.94 21.50
N GLN A 132 3.01 -8.86 20.93
CA GLN A 132 2.48 -7.51 21.09
C GLN A 132 1.74 -7.13 19.81
N HIS A 133 0.62 -6.42 19.94
CA HIS A 133 -0.16 -5.97 18.79
C HIS A 133 0.38 -4.65 18.18
N ASP A 134 1.31 -3.99 18.88
CA ASP A 134 1.90 -2.74 18.43
C ASP A 134 3.04 -2.98 17.43
N TYR A 135 3.14 -2.08 16.44
CA TYR A 135 4.20 -2.09 15.43
C TYR A 135 4.26 -3.38 14.60
N ASP A 136 3.15 -4.12 14.47
CA ASP A 136 3.05 -5.33 13.64
C ASP A 136 3.01 -5.01 12.14
N ILE A 137 4.13 -4.52 11.62
CA ILE A 137 4.29 -4.07 10.24
C ILE A 137 5.66 -4.43 9.70
N ALA A 138 5.68 -4.96 8.48
CA ALA A 138 6.90 -5.29 7.76
C ALA A 138 6.80 -4.86 6.28
N LEU A 139 7.92 -4.39 5.75
CA LEU A 139 8.11 -4.11 4.33
C LEU A 139 9.01 -5.17 3.72
N LEU A 140 8.53 -5.83 2.67
CA LEU A 140 9.28 -6.83 1.91
C LEU A 140 9.79 -6.18 0.62
N GLN A 141 11.07 -6.37 0.33
CA GLN A 141 11.68 -5.91 -0.91
C GLN A 141 11.82 -7.06 -1.91
N LEU A 142 11.17 -6.96 -3.07
CA LEU A 142 11.25 -7.96 -4.14
C LEU A 142 12.59 -7.92 -4.88
N ALA A 143 13.09 -9.10 -5.25
CA ALA A 143 14.33 -9.25 -6.01
C ALA A 143 14.23 -8.69 -7.45
N ALA A 144 13.05 -8.77 -8.06
CA ALA A 144 12.73 -8.19 -9.37
C ALA A 144 11.58 -7.17 -9.24
N PRO A 145 11.52 -6.15 -10.12
CA PRO A 145 10.42 -5.20 -10.09
C PRO A 145 9.14 -5.84 -10.66
N LEU A 146 8.00 -5.41 -10.14
CA LEU A 146 6.68 -5.65 -10.68
C LEU A 146 6.44 -4.75 -11.89
N ASP A 147 5.64 -5.27 -12.80
CA ASP A 147 5.06 -4.53 -13.92
C ASP A 147 3.58 -4.34 -13.60
N PHE A 148 3.17 -3.07 -13.59
CA PHE A 148 1.78 -2.72 -13.29
C PHE A 148 0.93 -2.80 -14.54
N GLY A 149 -0.33 -3.13 -14.33
CA GLY A 149 -1.31 -3.31 -15.39
C GLY A 149 -2.71 -3.47 -14.83
N PRO A 150 -3.69 -3.79 -15.69
CA PRO A 150 -5.09 -3.94 -15.26
C PRO A 150 -5.31 -5.00 -14.18
N ALA A 151 -4.45 -6.02 -14.11
CA ALA A 151 -4.54 -7.09 -13.11
C ALA A 151 -3.68 -6.88 -11.86
N LEU A 152 -2.75 -5.91 -11.88
CA LEU A 152 -1.83 -5.64 -10.78
C LEU A 152 -1.54 -4.15 -10.67
N ILE A 153 -2.06 -3.51 -9.63
CA ILE A 153 -1.79 -2.10 -9.32
C ILE A 153 -1.06 -1.98 -7.99
N HIS A 154 -0.56 -0.79 -7.70
CA HIS A 154 -0.01 -0.46 -6.39
C HIS A 154 -0.87 0.59 -5.69
N LEU A 155 -0.94 0.51 -4.36
CA LEU A 155 -1.66 1.47 -3.54
C LEU A 155 -0.85 2.75 -3.35
N CYS A 156 -1.55 3.87 -3.18
CA CYS A 156 -0.93 5.11 -2.74
C CYS A 156 -0.64 5.05 -1.25
N LEU A 157 0.52 5.57 -0.83
CA LEU A 157 0.81 5.82 0.57
C LEU A 157 0.46 7.29 0.87
N PRO A 158 -0.58 7.56 1.69
CA PRO A 158 -0.95 8.94 2.02
C PRO A 158 0.07 9.56 2.98
N THR A 159 0.09 10.89 3.05
CA THR A 159 0.75 11.58 4.15
C THR A 159 -0.03 11.36 5.45
N LYS A 160 0.65 11.49 6.60
CA LYS A 160 0.01 11.35 7.91
C LYS A 160 -1.21 12.26 8.05
N ASP A 161 -1.03 13.56 7.79
CA ASP A 161 -2.09 14.54 7.95
C ASP A 161 -3.29 14.27 7.02
N PHE A 162 -3.03 13.84 5.79
CA PHE A 162 -4.10 13.49 4.85
C PHE A 162 -4.85 12.23 5.30
N SER A 163 -4.12 11.22 5.79
CA SER A 163 -4.70 10.00 6.31
C SER A 163 -5.61 10.28 7.51
N GLU A 164 -5.12 10.98 8.52
CA GLU A 164 -5.83 11.21 9.78
C GLU A 164 -6.99 12.20 9.62
N ASN A 165 -6.84 13.25 8.80
CA ASN A 165 -7.83 14.33 8.73
C ASN A 165 -8.81 14.22 7.55
N ILE A 166 -8.49 13.46 6.49
CA ILE A 166 -9.33 13.37 5.28
C ILE A 166 -9.86 11.96 5.04
N LEU A 167 -9.01 10.93 5.18
CA LEU A 167 -9.37 9.55 4.86
C LEU A 167 -10.01 8.79 6.03
N MET A 168 -9.50 8.98 7.25
CA MET A 168 -9.93 8.29 8.47
C MET A 168 -10.85 9.08 9.44
N PRO A 169 -11.42 10.26 9.13
CA PRO A 169 -12.46 10.86 9.98
C PRO A 169 -13.64 9.92 10.23
N SER A 170 -14.25 10.05 11.41
CA SER A 170 -15.46 9.31 11.79
C SER A 170 -16.55 9.42 10.71
N GLY A 171 -17.14 8.28 10.34
CA GLY A 171 -18.18 8.20 9.31
C GLY A 171 -17.68 7.91 7.89
N LYS A 172 -16.36 7.91 7.65
CA LYS A 172 -15.78 7.37 6.41
C LYS A 172 -15.81 5.84 6.41
N ARG A 173 -15.97 5.24 5.23
CA ARG A 173 -15.94 3.78 5.04
C ARG A 173 -14.61 3.37 4.43
N GLY A 174 -14.03 2.28 4.95
CA GLY A 174 -12.89 1.60 4.37
C GLY A 174 -13.30 0.30 3.66
N VAL A 175 -12.39 -0.26 2.88
CA VAL A 175 -12.52 -1.60 2.28
C VAL A 175 -11.47 -2.50 2.92
N VAL A 176 -11.90 -3.64 3.42
CA VAL A 176 -11.03 -4.69 3.93
C VAL A 176 -11.33 -5.95 3.13
N ASP A 177 -10.28 -6.55 2.58
CA ASP A 177 -10.36 -7.89 2.01
C ASP A 177 -9.44 -8.80 2.83
N GLN A 178 -10.00 -9.90 3.31
CA GLN A 178 -9.24 -10.98 3.91
C GLN A 178 -9.54 -12.23 3.11
N ARG A 179 -8.52 -12.82 2.48
CA ARG A 179 -8.61 -14.20 2.00
C ARG A 179 -8.65 -15.11 3.23
N GLY A 180 -9.87 -15.38 3.70
CA GLY A 180 -10.12 -16.37 4.74
C GLY A 180 -9.76 -17.77 4.24
N ARG A 181 -9.04 -18.50 5.08
CA ARG A 181 -8.94 -19.96 5.03
C ARG A 181 -10.25 -20.45 5.69
N ASP A 182 -11.07 -21.18 4.94
CA ASP A 182 -12.22 -21.92 5.52
C ASP A 182 -11.75 -22.86 6.64
#